data_AF-A0A2X2UMC2-F1
#
_entry.id   AF-A0A2X2UMC2-F1
#
_cell.length_a   1.000
_cell.length_b   1.000
_cell.length_c   1.000
_cell.angle_alpha   90.00
_cell.angle_beta   90.00
_cell.angle_gamma   90.00
#
_symmetry.space_group_name_H-M   'P 1'
#
loop_
_entity.id
_entity.type
_entity.pdbx_description
1 polymer ?
#
loop_
_entity_poly.entity_id
_entity_poly.type
_entity_poly.pdbx_seq_one_letter_code
_entity_poly.pdbx_strand_id
1 'polypeptide(L)'
;MDKGRRLDTLGGDYTEEKIRERLSIPISAREKELPEPVLELPPRVKKVTGYIPRRKSLLTGYQKMYFTKLYRLGVLKKQPYSDAWKYKEDIRKLHEIQEKYNFISAYQIHTDKDLENIRKALAEQAKSLRQEKKNQKENREANTEIFELWEKLQELKVEVSLYEEGYEEFKEEYLQAEQLKTQLLDMGYTFDSAEQLYLNFQEKNRRLNEVLAEVRRQQRIGKKIMQEQKERMQSRDKQKSRERGGESRDL
;
A
#
# COMPACT_ATOMS: atom_id res chain seq x y z
N MET A 1 40.93 -30.94 -14.53
CA MET A 1 42.17 -30.40 -13.92
C MET A 1 41.97 -30.39 -12.43
N ASP A 2 42.11 -31.55 -11.78
CA ASP A 2 42.10 -31.62 -10.33
C ASP A 2 43.41 -31.05 -9.79
N LYS A 3 43.34 -29.88 -9.18
CA LYS A 3 44.48 -29.28 -8.49
C LYS A 3 44.53 -29.87 -7.08
N GLY A 4 45.10 -31.06 -6.94
CA GLY A 4 45.44 -31.62 -5.64
C GLY A 4 46.41 -30.69 -4.92
N ARG A 5 46.09 -30.31 -3.68
CA ARG A 5 47.05 -29.65 -2.77
C ARG A 5 47.71 -30.72 -1.93
N ARG A 6 49.02 -30.58 -1.69
CA ARG A 6 49.75 -31.50 -0.81
C ARG A 6 49.33 -31.24 0.65
N LEU A 7 49.06 -32.30 1.40
CA LEU A 7 48.54 -32.22 2.79
C LEU A 7 49.56 -31.64 3.77
N ASP A 8 50.85 -31.77 3.46
CA ASP A 8 51.99 -31.17 4.17
C ASP A 8 51.94 -29.63 4.25
N THR A 9 51.25 -28.97 3.32
CA THR A 9 51.06 -27.51 3.32
C THR A 9 49.92 -27.03 4.22
N LEU A 10 49.10 -27.94 4.77
CA LEU A 10 47.97 -27.61 5.63
C LEU A 10 48.40 -27.62 7.10
N GLY A 11 48.54 -26.43 7.69
CA GLY A 11 48.84 -26.27 9.11
C GLY A 11 47.62 -26.38 10.03
N GLY A 12 47.89 -26.47 11.34
CA GLY A 12 46.87 -26.39 12.39
C GLY A 12 46.12 -27.71 12.58
N ASP A 13 44.82 -27.70 12.33
CA ASP A 13 43.99 -28.90 12.50
C ASP A 13 44.01 -29.82 11.29
N TYR A 14 44.45 -29.34 10.14
CA TYR A 14 44.37 -30.07 8.86
C TYR A 14 45.65 -30.85 8.51
N THR A 15 46.47 -31.16 9.51
CA THR A 15 47.61 -32.07 9.35
C THR A 15 47.14 -33.51 9.15
N GLU A 16 47.97 -34.31 8.48
CA GLU A 16 47.62 -35.69 8.15
C GLU A 16 47.28 -36.54 9.39
N GLU A 17 48.04 -36.38 10.47
CA GLU A 17 47.84 -37.08 11.74
C GLU A 17 46.46 -36.77 12.35
N LYS A 18 46.10 -35.48 12.43
CA LYS A 18 44.80 -35.05 12.98
C LYS A 18 43.61 -35.47 12.11
N ILE A 19 43.82 -35.55 10.80
CA ILE A 19 42.78 -36.07 9.89
C ILE A 19 42.60 -37.57 10.11
N ARG A 20 43.68 -38.33 10.29
CA ARG A 20 43.61 -39.76 10.62
C ARG A 20 42.94 -40.01 11.97
N GLU A 21 43.27 -39.21 13.00
CA GLU A 21 42.59 -39.25 14.30
C GLU A 21 41.09 -39.00 14.15
N ARG A 22 40.69 -37.97 13.39
CA ARG A 22 39.26 -37.68 13.16
C ARG A 22 38.52 -38.76 12.39
N LEU A 23 39.19 -39.44 11.47
CA LEU A 23 38.62 -40.56 10.72
C LEU A 23 38.59 -41.85 11.54
N SER A 24 39.45 -41.97 12.55
CA SER A 24 39.45 -43.12 13.48
C SER A 24 38.25 -43.10 14.42
N ILE A 25 37.70 -41.92 14.71
CA ILE A 25 36.49 -41.75 15.52
C ILE A 25 35.27 -42.09 14.65
N PRO A 26 34.44 -43.07 15.04
CA PRO A 26 33.24 -43.41 14.27
C PRO A 26 32.24 -42.25 14.28
N ILE A 27 31.57 -42.04 13.15
CA ILE A 27 30.62 -40.93 12.93
C ILE A 27 29.55 -40.86 14.03
N SER A 28 29.12 -42.01 14.54
CA SER A 28 28.13 -42.13 15.63
C SER A 28 28.61 -41.59 16.98
N ALA A 29 29.91 -41.56 17.25
CA ALA A 29 30.47 -40.93 18.44
C ALA A 29 30.52 -39.40 18.29
N ARG A 30 30.79 -38.91 17.07
CA ARG A 30 30.83 -37.49 16.73
C ARG A 30 29.46 -36.81 16.80
N GLU A 31 28.39 -37.54 16.49
CA GLU A 31 27.01 -37.03 16.59
C GLU A 31 26.57 -36.76 18.04
N LYS A 32 27.17 -37.44 19.03
CA LYS A 32 26.86 -37.24 20.46
C LYS A 32 27.50 -35.99 21.06
N GLU A 33 28.54 -35.43 20.43
CA GLU A 33 29.20 -34.19 20.86
C GLU A 33 28.56 -32.94 20.26
N LEU A 34 27.65 -33.11 19.29
CA LEU A 34 26.85 -32.00 18.79
C LEU A 34 25.80 -31.64 19.86
N PRO A 35 25.59 -30.35 20.15
CA PRO A 35 24.52 -29.94 21.04
C PRO A 35 23.21 -30.55 20.54
N GLU A 36 22.48 -31.23 21.43
CA GLU A 36 21.15 -31.72 21.10
C GLU A 36 20.32 -30.54 20.57
N PRO A 37 19.63 -30.69 19.42
CA PRO A 37 18.76 -29.64 18.92
C PRO A 37 17.65 -29.49 19.96
N VAL A 38 17.74 -28.44 20.75
CA VAL A 38 16.69 -28.02 21.68
C VAL A 38 15.44 -27.77 20.82
N LEU A 39 14.57 -28.77 20.75
CA LEU A 39 13.25 -28.67 20.14
C LEU A 39 12.34 -27.87 21.07
N GLU A 40 12.67 -26.60 21.26
CA GLU A 40 11.80 -25.64 21.93
C GLU A 40 10.81 -25.06 20.92
N LEU A 41 9.65 -25.71 20.89
CA LEU A 41 8.37 -25.24 20.31
C LEU A 41 8.33 -25.13 18.77
N PRO A 42 7.17 -25.39 18.13
CA PRO A 42 6.99 -25.09 16.73
C PRO A 42 7.26 -23.59 16.52
N PRO A 43 8.02 -23.20 15.48
CA PRO A 43 8.35 -21.80 15.25
C PRO A 43 7.05 -21.01 15.17
N ARG A 44 6.84 -20.11 16.14
CA ARG A 44 5.75 -19.12 16.06
C ARG A 44 6.04 -18.26 14.84
N VAL A 45 5.32 -18.52 13.75
CA VAL A 45 5.39 -17.73 12.53
C VAL A 45 4.86 -16.33 12.87
N LYS A 46 5.75 -15.44 13.31
CA LYS A 46 5.47 -14.02 13.37
C LYS A 46 5.27 -13.58 11.92
N LYS A 47 4.03 -13.25 11.54
CA LYS A 47 3.78 -12.55 10.27
C LYS A 47 4.46 -11.20 10.37
N VAL A 48 5.68 -11.11 9.87
CA VAL A 48 6.38 -9.85 9.70
C VAL A 48 5.63 -9.08 8.61
N THR A 49 4.67 -8.25 9.01
CA THR A 49 4.02 -7.25 8.15
C THR A 49 4.93 -6.02 7.98
N GLY A 50 6.21 -6.27 7.78
CA GLY A 50 7.17 -5.26 7.37
C GLY A 50 7.46 -5.47 5.90
N TYR A 51 7.54 -4.38 5.13
CA TYR A 51 8.15 -4.41 3.81
C TYR A 51 9.59 -4.90 3.99
N ILE A 52 9.84 -6.20 3.76
CA ILE A 52 11.19 -6.69 3.55
C ILE A 52 11.60 -6.04 2.24
N PRO A 53 12.53 -5.07 2.23
CA PRO A 53 12.99 -4.52 0.98
C PRO A 53 13.62 -5.70 0.26
N ARG A 54 12.95 -6.18 -0.80
CA ARG A 54 13.60 -7.02 -1.79
C ARG A 54 14.68 -6.13 -2.37
N ARG A 55 15.88 -6.13 -1.76
CA ARG A 55 17.05 -5.58 -2.40
C ARG A 55 17.12 -6.33 -3.71
N LYS A 56 16.72 -5.68 -4.80
CA LYS A 56 16.96 -6.15 -6.16
C LYS A 56 18.46 -6.02 -6.41
N SER A 57 19.31 -6.60 -5.56
CA SER A 57 20.69 -6.80 -5.95
C SER A 57 20.61 -7.72 -7.15
N LEU A 58 20.96 -7.21 -8.32
CA LEU A 58 21.05 -8.03 -9.51
C LEU A 58 21.92 -9.23 -9.14
N LEU A 59 21.42 -10.44 -9.40
CA LEU A 59 22.18 -11.67 -9.17
C LEU A 59 23.59 -11.51 -9.75
N THR A 60 24.62 -11.81 -8.97
CA THR A 60 26.01 -11.77 -9.44
C THR A 60 26.15 -12.67 -10.66
N GLY A 61 27.11 -12.40 -11.57
CA GLY A 61 27.30 -13.21 -12.78
C GLY A 61 27.39 -14.72 -12.49
N TYR A 62 28.11 -15.08 -11.43
CA TYR A 62 28.19 -16.47 -10.94
C TYR A 62 26.84 -17.04 -10.49
N GLN A 63 26.03 -16.26 -9.76
CA GLN A 63 24.70 -16.68 -9.32
C GLN A 63 23.76 -16.91 -10.52
N LYS A 64 23.83 -16.06 -11.55
CA LYS A 64 23.08 -16.27 -12.81
C LYS A 64 23.52 -17.54 -13.52
N MET A 65 24.83 -17.82 -13.58
CA MET A 65 25.35 -19.07 -14.15
C MET A 65 24.91 -20.30 -13.36
N TYR A 66 24.86 -20.20 -12.03
CA TYR A 66 24.39 -21.26 -11.15
C TYR A 66 22.89 -21.53 -11.36
N PHE A 67 22.05 -20.49 -11.32
CA PHE A 67 20.60 -20.61 -11.57
C PHE A 67 20.26 -21.14 -12.97
N THR A 68 21.01 -20.72 -14.00
CA THR A 68 20.82 -21.24 -15.36
C THR A 68 21.21 -22.72 -15.48
N LYS A 69 22.28 -23.15 -14.81
CA LYS A 69 22.62 -24.58 -14.70
C LYS A 69 21.52 -25.37 -13.99
N LEU A 70 21.03 -24.89 -12.85
CA LEU A 70 19.93 -25.54 -12.12
C LEU A 70 18.64 -25.64 -12.95
N TYR A 71 18.33 -24.61 -13.74
CA TYR A 71 17.17 -24.61 -14.64
C TYR A 71 17.34 -25.61 -15.81
N ARG A 72 18.52 -25.64 -16.44
CA ARG A 72 18.83 -26.60 -17.51
C ARG A 72 18.84 -28.05 -17.02
N LEU A 73 19.30 -28.28 -15.80
CA LEU A 73 19.32 -29.59 -15.14
C LEU A 73 17.93 -30.02 -14.62
N GLY A 74 16.91 -29.17 -14.72
CA GLY A 74 15.55 -29.49 -14.27
C GLY A 74 15.36 -29.53 -12.75
N VAL A 75 16.41 -29.21 -11.97
CA VAL A 75 16.37 -29.12 -10.50
C VAL A 75 15.44 -27.99 -10.06
N LEU A 76 15.48 -26.86 -10.78
CA LEU A 76 14.53 -25.78 -10.60
C LEU A 76 13.28 -26.07 -11.45
N LYS A 77 12.19 -26.49 -10.81
CA LYS A 77 10.89 -26.60 -11.48
C LYS A 77 10.49 -25.23 -12.01
N LYS A 78 10.02 -25.16 -13.27
CA LYS A 78 9.33 -23.95 -13.76
C LYS A 78 8.21 -23.66 -12.77
N GLN A 79 8.14 -22.45 -12.26
CA GLN A 79 6.94 -22.04 -11.55
C GLN A 79 5.79 -22.19 -12.54
N PRO A 80 4.69 -22.90 -12.20
CA PRO A 80 3.55 -22.98 -13.10
C PRO A 80 3.15 -21.55 -13.46
N TYR A 81 2.91 -21.32 -14.75
CA TYR A 81 2.38 -20.04 -15.20
C TYR A 81 1.17 -19.72 -14.32
N SER A 82 1.11 -18.50 -13.78
CA SER A 82 -0.02 -18.16 -12.92
C SER A 82 -1.29 -18.13 -13.77
N ASP A 83 -2.27 -18.97 -13.43
CA ASP A 83 -3.61 -18.93 -14.03
C ASP A 83 -4.42 -17.70 -13.56
N ALA A 84 -3.76 -16.69 -12.98
CA ALA A 84 -4.40 -15.47 -12.53
C ALA A 84 -5.13 -14.75 -13.68
N TRP A 85 -4.63 -14.89 -14.92
CA TRP A 85 -5.30 -14.36 -16.12
C TRP A 85 -6.65 -15.04 -16.39
N LYS A 86 -6.77 -16.35 -16.09
CA LYS A 86 -7.98 -17.15 -16.30
C LYS A 86 -9.13 -16.67 -15.42
N TYR A 87 -8.85 -16.33 -14.17
CA TYR A 87 -9.84 -15.91 -13.18
C TYR A 87 -9.97 -14.38 -13.05
N LYS A 88 -9.26 -13.60 -13.87
CA LYS A 88 -9.24 -12.14 -13.77
C LYS A 88 -10.63 -11.53 -13.86
N GLU A 89 -11.48 -12.06 -14.75
CA GLU A 89 -12.84 -11.55 -14.94
C GLU A 89 -13.78 -11.99 -13.82
N ASP A 90 -13.64 -13.23 -13.33
CA ASP A 90 -14.44 -13.73 -12.22
C ASP A 90 -14.12 -13.00 -10.91
N ILE A 91 -12.85 -12.67 -10.67
CA ILE A 91 -12.42 -11.85 -9.53
C ILE A 91 -13.03 -10.44 -9.62
N ARG A 92 -13.07 -9.83 -10.81
CA ARG A 92 -13.74 -8.54 -11.01
C ARG A 92 -15.23 -8.62 -10.69
N LYS A 93 -15.93 -9.62 -11.23
CA LYS A 93 -17.36 -9.84 -10.95
C LYS A 93 -17.62 -10.06 -9.46
N LEU A 94 -16.78 -10.84 -8.80
CA LEU A 94 -16.87 -11.06 -7.36
C LEU A 94 -16.75 -9.75 -6.58
N HIS A 95 -15.76 -8.92 -6.91
CA HIS A 95 -15.61 -7.60 -6.29
C HIS A 95 -16.82 -6.69 -6.55
N GLU A 96 -17.38 -6.69 -7.76
CA GLU A 96 -18.59 -5.91 -8.05
C GLU A 96 -19.80 -6.38 -7.23
N ILE A 97 -19.98 -7.69 -7.07
CA ILE A 97 -21.06 -8.26 -6.25
C ILE A 97 -20.84 -7.89 -4.78
N GLN A 98 -19.61 -8.03 -4.27
CA GLN A 98 -19.25 -7.64 -2.90
C GLN A 98 -19.51 -6.15 -2.65
N GLU A 99 -19.13 -5.27 -3.57
CA GLU A 99 -19.39 -3.82 -3.44
C GLU A 99 -20.88 -3.51 -3.33
N LYS A 100 -21.72 -4.14 -4.16
CA LYS A 100 -23.19 -3.96 -4.12
C LYS A 100 -23.77 -4.52 -2.84
N TYR A 101 -23.35 -5.72 -2.43
CA TYR A 101 -23.82 -6.36 -1.20
C TYR A 101 -23.48 -5.53 0.03
N ASN A 102 -22.23 -5.08 0.15
CA ASN A 102 -21.79 -4.23 1.26
C ASN A 102 -22.58 -2.92 1.30
N PHE A 103 -22.88 -2.32 0.15
CA PHE A 103 -23.71 -1.12 0.07
C PHE A 103 -25.15 -1.38 0.57
N ILE A 104 -25.79 -2.45 0.08
CA ILE A 104 -27.15 -2.83 0.50
C ILE A 104 -27.20 -3.13 2.00
N SER A 105 -26.20 -3.86 2.52
CA SER A 105 -26.12 -4.22 3.93
C SER A 105 -25.84 -3.01 4.82
N ALA A 106 -24.93 -2.13 4.43
CA ALA A 106 -24.54 -0.96 5.23
C ALA A 106 -25.69 0.01 5.45
N TYR A 107 -26.55 0.17 4.44
CA TYR A 107 -27.72 1.05 4.51
C TYR A 107 -29.04 0.31 4.79
N GLN A 108 -29.00 -1.00 5.07
CA GLN A 108 -30.18 -1.84 5.34
C GLN A 108 -31.30 -1.66 4.30
N ILE A 109 -30.92 -1.77 3.02
CA ILE A 109 -31.84 -1.52 1.90
C ILE A 109 -32.71 -2.75 1.68
N HIS A 110 -34.02 -2.60 1.84
CA HIS A 110 -35.00 -3.68 1.63
C HIS A 110 -35.92 -3.42 0.44
N THR A 111 -36.20 -2.15 0.12
CA THR A 111 -37.07 -1.76 -0.98
C THR A 111 -36.44 -0.74 -1.93
N ASP A 112 -37.01 -0.62 -3.13
CA ASP A 112 -36.56 0.36 -4.13
C ASP A 112 -36.72 1.81 -3.66
N LYS A 113 -37.72 2.07 -2.79
CA LYS A 113 -37.93 3.38 -2.17
C LYS A 113 -36.79 3.72 -1.21
N ASP A 114 -36.31 2.76 -0.44
CA ASP A 114 -35.16 2.95 0.47
C ASP A 114 -33.91 3.33 -0.34
N LEU A 115 -33.68 2.61 -1.45
CA LEU A 115 -32.57 2.89 -2.36
C LEU A 115 -32.65 4.30 -2.95
N GLU A 116 -33.83 4.77 -3.32
CA GLU A 116 -34.03 6.13 -3.82
C GLU A 116 -33.80 7.20 -2.73
N ASN A 117 -34.29 6.96 -1.51
CA ASN A 117 -34.08 7.85 -0.37
C ASN A 117 -32.59 7.97 -0.01
N ILE A 118 -31.86 6.85 0.04
CA ILE A 118 -30.40 6.86 0.28
C ILE A 118 -29.66 7.59 -0.82
N ARG A 119 -30.07 7.43 -2.09
CA ARG A 119 -29.46 8.18 -3.20
C ARG A 119 -29.69 9.69 -3.08
N LYS A 120 -30.85 10.13 -2.60
CA LYS A 120 -31.13 11.54 -2.31
C LYS A 120 -30.25 12.05 -1.16
N ALA A 121 -30.18 11.31 -0.05
CA ALA A 121 -29.32 11.64 1.08
C ALA A 121 -27.83 11.74 0.67
N LEU A 122 -27.32 10.78 -0.12
CA LEU A 122 -25.96 10.82 -0.66
C LEU A 122 -25.74 11.99 -1.62
N ALA A 123 -26.76 12.44 -2.35
CA ALA A 123 -26.66 13.61 -3.22
C ALA A 123 -26.59 14.91 -2.40
N GLU A 124 -27.35 15.01 -1.33
CA GLU A 124 -27.32 16.13 -0.38
C GLU A 124 -25.98 16.19 0.35
N GLN A 125 -25.49 15.05 0.87
CA GLN A 125 -24.16 14.95 1.47
C GLN A 125 -23.06 15.33 0.48
N ALA A 126 -23.15 14.89 -0.79
CA ALA A 126 -22.17 15.30 -1.79
C ALA A 126 -22.23 16.81 -2.08
N LYS A 127 -23.40 17.45 -1.96
CA LYS A 127 -23.56 18.88 -2.14
C LYS A 127 -22.94 19.65 -0.98
N SER A 128 -23.20 19.26 0.27
CA SER A 128 -22.58 19.89 1.44
C SER A 128 -21.06 19.76 1.42
N LEU A 129 -20.53 18.55 1.14
CA LEU A 129 -19.08 18.32 1.04
C LEU A 129 -18.41 19.14 -0.07
N ARG A 130 -19.10 19.36 -1.20
CA ARG A 130 -18.58 20.25 -2.27
C ARG A 130 -18.54 21.70 -1.82
N GLN A 131 -19.54 22.15 -1.07
CA GLN A 131 -19.56 23.48 -0.51
C GLN A 131 -18.45 23.65 0.53
N GLU A 132 -18.27 22.69 1.44
CA GLU A 132 -17.17 22.69 2.41
C GLU A 132 -15.80 22.71 1.71
N LYS A 133 -15.64 21.94 0.63
CA LYS A 133 -14.41 21.98 -0.18
C LYS A 133 -14.19 23.33 -0.85
N LYS A 134 -15.25 24.01 -1.28
CA LYS A 134 -15.17 25.37 -1.82
C LYS A 134 -14.74 26.36 -0.73
N ASN A 135 -15.38 26.33 0.43
CA ASN A 135 -15.01 27.15 1.58
C ASN A 135 -13.56 26.88 2.01
N GLN A 136 -13.09 25.63 1.94
CA GLN A 136 -11.72 25.28 2.26
C GLN A 136 -10.74 25.84 1.21
N LYS A 137 -11.12 25.93 -0.07
CA LYS A 137 -10.33 26.60 -1.11
C LYS A 137 -10.24 28.12 -0.83
N GLU A 138 -11.35 28.75 -0.51
CA GLU A 138 -11.41 30.18 -0.14
C GLU A 138 -10.57 30.46 1.12
N ASN A 139 -10.65 29.60 2.14
CA ASN A 139 -9.79 29.69 3.33
C ASN A 139 -8.30 29.52 3.00
N ARG A 140 -7.95 28.74 1.97
CA ARG A 140 -6.57 28.66 1.49
C ARG A 140 -6.15 29.97 0.86
N GLU A 141 -7.00 30.50 0.00
CA GLU A 141 -6.79 31.76 -0.73
C GLU A 141 -6.63 32.93 0.25
N ALA A 142 -7.39 32.96 1.35
CA ALA A 142 -7.26 33.98 2.39
C ALA A 142 -5.95 33.87 3.22
N ASN A 143 -5.34 32.68 3.29
CA ASN A 143 -4.13 32.43 4.09
C ASN A 143 -2.91 32.09 3.23
N THR A 144 -2.91 32.45 1.93
CA THR A 144 -1.80 32.11 1.01
C THR A 144 -0.48 32.66 1.48
N GLU A 145 -0.46 33.93 1.89
CA GLU A 145 0.76 34.62 2.33
C GLU A 145 1.39 33.92 3.55
N ILE A 146 0.58 33.56 4.53
CA ILE A 146 1.04 32.83 5.73
C ILE A 146 1.61 31.46 5.35
N PHE A 147 0.95 30.74 4.44
CA PHE A 147 1.42 29.43 3.98
C PHE A 147 2.71 29.51 3.18
N GLU A 148 2.86 30.52 2.33
CA GLU A 148 4.08 30.74 1.56
C GLU A 148 5.26 31.12 2.47
N LEU A 149 5.05 31.98 3.47
CA LEU A 149 6.09 32.30 4.45
C LEU A 149 6.48 31.08 5.29
N TRP A 150 5.49 30.30 5.74
CA TRP A 150 5.76 29.07 6.48
C TRP A 150 6.53 28.05 5.65
N GLU A 151 6.18 27.87 4.37
CA GLU A 151 6.87 26.95 3.46
C GLU A 151 8.33 27.36 3.24
N LYS A 152 8.60 28.66 3.01
CA LYS A 152 9.97 29.20 2.93
C LYS A 152 10.75 29.00 4.22
N LEU A 153 10.11 29.18 5.38
CA LEU A 153 10.76 28.92 6.67
C LEU A 153 11.06 27.44 6.88
N GLN A 154 10.24 26.53 6.35
CA GLN A 154 10.54 25.09 6.40
C GLN A 154 11.69 24.70 5.47
N GLU A 155 11.82 25.34 4.30
CA GLU A 155 12.94 25.13 3.40
C GLU A 155 14.27 25.50 4.07
N LEU A 156 14.32 26.66 4.74
CA LEU A 156 15.51 27.17 5.43
C LEU A 156 15.80 26.48 6.78
N LYS A 157 14.97 25.52 7.20
CA LYS A 157 15.04 24.94 8.55
C LYS A 157 16.37 24.24 8.82
N VAL A 158 16.93 23.58 7.80
CA VAL A 158 18.18 22.81 7.93
C VAL A 158 19.35 23.77 8.05
N GLU A 159 19.41 24.77 7.19
CA GLU A 159 20.44 25.82 7.16
C GLU A 159 20.46 26.62 8.46
N VAL A 160 19.28 26.96 8.99
CA VAL A 160 19.13 27.61 10.30
C VAL A 160 19.70 26.72 11.42
N SER A 161 19.38 25.42 11.43
CA SER A 161 19.94 24.48 12.41
C SER A 161 21.47 24.36 12.30
N LEU A 162 22.01 24.33 11.07
CA LEU A 162 23.46 24.28 10.84
C LEU A 162 24.16 25.57 11.32
N TYR A 163 23.57 26.74 11.08
CA TYR A 163 24.11 27.98 11.63
C TYR A 163 24.11 27.98 13.16
N GLU A 164 23.03 27.50 13.79
CA GLU A 164 22.93 27.35 15.25
C GLU A 164 23.99 26.39 15.84
N GLU A 165 24.38 25.36 15.07
CA GLU A 165 25.47 24.44 15.40
C GLU A 165 26.88 25.05 15.26
N GLY A 166 26.99 26.24 14.65
CA GLY A 166 28.22 27.02 14.53
C GLY A 166 28.81 27.12 13.12
N TYR A 167 28.09 26.66 12.09
CA TYR A 167 28.53 26.80 10.70
C TYR A 167 28.24 28.21 10.17
N GLU A 168 29.25 29.10 10.17
CA GLU A 168 29.12 30.51 9.75
C GLU A 168 28.72 30.71 8.29
N GLU A 169 28.90 29.70 7.45
CA GLU A 169 28.58 29.68 6.01
C GLU A 169 27.09 29.96 5.75
N PHE A 170 26.22 29.61 6.70
CA PHE A 170 24.75 29.73 6.59
C PHE A 170 24.17 30.99 7.25
N LYS A 171 25.02 32.00 7.51
CA LYS A 171 24.61 33.24 8.20
C LYS A 171 23.56 34.03 7.42
N GLU A 172 23.65 34.03 6.09
CA GLU A 172 22.72 34.78 5.24
C GLU A 172 21.31 34.18 5.31
N GLU A 173 21.21 32.86 5.23
CA GLU A 173 19.99 32.07 5.35
C GLU A 173 19.34 32.24 6.73
N TYR A 174 20.15 32.27 7.79
CA TYR A 174 19.66 32.54 9.14
C TYR A 174 19.03 33.94 9.25
N LEU A 175 19.68 34.97 8.69
CA LEU A 175 19.14 36.33 8.68
C LEU A 175 17.84 36.42 7.87
N GLN A 176 17.77 35.72 6.73
CA GLN A 176 16.53 35.63 5.94
C GLN A 176 15.41 34.96 6.74
N ALA A 177 15.69 33.87 7.46
CA ALA A 177 14.71 33.19 8.30
C ALA A 177 14.19 34.10 9.42
N GLU A 178 15.06 34.87 10.08
CA GLU A 178 14.63 35.86 11.09
C GLU A 178 13.72 36.94 10.49
N GLN A 179 14.04 37.46 9.30
CA GLN A 179 13.17 38.42 8.60
C GLN A 179 11.79 37.82 8.30
N LEU A 180 11.74 36.58 7.79
CA LEU A 180 10.47 35.89 7.52
C LEU A 180 9.67 35.66 8.82
N LYS A 181 10.33 35.33 9.94
CA LYS A 181 9.66 35.25 11.26
C LYS A 181 9.07 36.58 11.69
N THR A 182 9.79 37.69 11.50
CA THR A 182 9.27 39.04 11.83
C THR A 182 8.05 39.40 10.98
N GLN A 183 8.08 39.10 9.68
CA GLN A 183 6.92 39.30 8.79
C GLN A 183 5.70 38.48 9.22
N LEU A 184 5.93 37.25 9.69
CA LEU A 184 4.87 36.37 10.17
C LEU A 184 4.28 36.86 11.51
N LEU A 185 5.11 37.43 12.39
CA LEU A 185 4.68 38.11 13.61
C LEU A 185 3.88 39.39 13.34
N ASP A 186 4.26 40.18 12.33
CA ASP A 186 3.52 41.37 11.91
C ASP A 186 2.09 41.02 11.42
N MET A 187 1.93 39.84 10.84
CA MET A 187 0.62 39.28 10.47
C MET A 187 -0.15 38.67 11.67
N GLY A 188 0.41 38.72 12.87
CA GLY A 188 -0.21 38.25 14.11
C GLY A 188 -0.09 36.74 14.37
N TYR A 189 0.79 36.05 13.64
CA TYR A 189 1.00 34.62 13.82
C TYR A 189 2.37 34.35 14.44
N THR A 190 2.49 33.27 15.20
CA THR A 190 3.78 32.68 15.56
C THR A 190 4.11 31.55 14.59
N PHE A 191 5.38 31.15 14.50
CA PHE A 191 5.79 30.03 13.66
C PHE A 191 4.99 28.75 13.96
N ASP A 192 4.86 28.38 15.23
CA ASP A 192 4.08 27.23 15.68
C ASP A 192 2.60 27.36 15.32
N SER A 193 2.03 28.57 15.45
CA SER A 193 0.64 28.83 15.08
C SER A 193 0.42 28.67 13.58
N ALA A 194 1.36 29.12 12.73
CA ALA A 194 1.28 28.94 11.29
C ALA A 194 1.43 27.47 10.89
N GLU A 195 2.32 26.73 11.55
CA GLU A 195 2.47 25.28 11.36
C GLU A 195 1.18 24.53 11.69
N GLN A 196 0.58 24.81 12.86
CA GLN A 196 -0.69 24.19 13.25
C GLN A 196 -1.81 24.53 12.26
N LEU A 197 -1.89 25.79 11.81
CA LEU A 197 -2.88 26.23 10.83
C LEU A 197 -2.72 25.45 9.51
N TYR A 198 -1.48 25.29 9.03
CA TYR A 198 -1.18 24.55 7.81
C TYR A 198 -1.48 23.05 7.93
N LEU A 199 -1.05 22.40 9.02
CA LEU A 199 -1.32 20.98 9.25
C LEU A 199 -2.81 20.68 9.38
N ASN A 200 -3.54 21.51 10.13
CA ASN A 200 -4.99 21.42 10.25
C ASN A 200 -5.68 21.58 8.89
N PHE A 201 -5.19 22.52 8.07
CA PHE A 201 -5.69 22.73 6.72
C PHE A 201 -5.45 21.50 5.82
N GLN A 202 -4.25 20.94 5.83
CA GLN A 202 -3.91 19.75 5.06
C GLN A 202 -4.75 18.54 5.48
N GLU A 203 -4.83 18.28 6.79
CA GLU A 203 -5.57 17.13 7.32
C GLU A 203 -7.06 17.25 6.98
N LYS A 204 -7.66 18.42 7.17
CA LYS A 204 -9.06 18.67 6.81
C LYS A 204 -9.31 18.45 5.32
N ASN A 205 -8.41 18.92 4.46
CA ASN A 205 -8.52 18.67 3.01
C ASN A 205 -8.40 17.18 2.67
N ARG A 206 -7.48 16.45 3.31
CA ARG A 206 -7.32 15.01 3.11
C ARG A 206 -8.62 14.28 3.48
N ARG A 207 -9.13 14.52 4.69
CA ARG A 207 -10.39 13.95 5.19
C ARG A 207 -11.56 14.28 4.27
N LEU A 208 -11.71 15.54 3.84
CA LEU A 208 -12.75 15.95 2.90
C LEU A 208 -12.65 15.20 1.56
N ASN A 209 -11.45 15.03 1.02
CA ASN A 209 -11.25 14.31 -0.23
C ASN A 209 -11.55 12.81 -0.09
N GLU A 210 -11.16 12.19 1.01
CA GLU A 210 -11.47 10.79 1.34
C GLU A 210 -12.98 10.56 1.41
N VAL A 211 -13.68 11.33 2.25
CA VAL A 211 -15.15 11.22 2.41
C VAL A 211 -15.87 11.49 1.08
N LEU A 212 -15.44 12.50 0.32
CA LEU A 212 -16.04 12.80 -0.97
C LEU A 212 -15.81 11.67 -1.99
N ALA A 213 -14.65 11.02 -1.97
CA ALA A 213 -14.37 9.86 -2.82
C ALA A 213 -15.26 8.66 -2.44
N GLU A 214 -15.46 8.42 -1.15
CA GLU A 214 -16.35 7.38 -0.64
C GLU A 214 -17.81 7.64 -1.05
N VAL A 215 -18.32 8.85 -0.84
CA VAL A 215 -19.67 9.24 -1.26
C VAL A 215 -19.85 9.09 -2.77
N ARG A 216 -18.84 9.47 -3.59
CA ARG A 216 -18.87 9.24 -5.04
C ARG A 216 -18.91 7.75 -5.39
N ARG A 217 -18.14 6.91 -4.68
CA ARG A 217 -18.15 5.45 -4.87
C ARG A 217 -19.53 4.88 -4.56
N GLN A 218 -20.13 5.28 -3.45
CA GLN A 218 -21.47 4.89 -3.02
C GLN A 218 -22.55 5.34 -4.03
N GLN A 219 -22.49 6.58 -4.50
CA GLN A 219 -23.39 7.08 -5.55
C GLN A 219 -23.29 6.26 -6.85
N ARG A 220 -22.08 5.86 -7.25
CA ARG A 220 -21.85 5.01 -8.43
C ARG A 220 -22.44 3.62 -8.23
N ILE A 221 -22.26 3.01 -7.05
CA ILE A 221 -22.83 1.69 -6.71
C ILE A 221 -24.37 1.77 -6.71
N GLY A 222 -24.96 2.76 -6.04
CA GLY A 222 -26.40 2.96 -6.02
C GLY A 222 -27.01 3.18 -7.41
N LYS A 223 -26.30 3.90 -8.31
CA LYS A 223 -26.69 4.03 -9.72
C LYS A 223 -26.67 2.68 -10.46
N LYS A 224 -25.61 1.88 -10.29
CA LYS A 224 -25.48 0.54 -10.90
C LYS A 224 -26.62 -0.38 -10.46
N ILE A 225 -26.90 -0.46 -9.16
CA ILE A 225 -27.98 -1.31 -8.62
C ILE A 225 -29.33 -0.93 -9.23
N MET A 226 -29.66 0.37 -9.26
CA MET A 226 -30.90 0.87 -9.86
C MET A 226 -31.01 0.55 -11.36
N GLN A 227 -29.91 0.66 -12.10
CA GLN A 227 -29.89 0.33 -13.52
C GLN A 227 -30.14 -1.16 -13.74
N GLU A 228 -29.48 -2.02 -12.98
CA GLU A 228 -29.67 -3.48 -13.06
C GLU A 228 -31.09 -3.90 -12.69
N GLN A 229 -31.70 -3.27 -11.69
CA GLN A 229 -33.11 -3.51 -11.35
C GLN A 229 -34.03 -3.13 -12.51
N LYS A 230 -33.83 -1.98 -13.15
CA LYS A 230 -34.60 -1.56 -14.33
C LYS A 230 -34.44 -2.54 -15.50
N GLU A 231 -33.23 -2.97 -15.79
CA GLU A 231 -32.93 -3.94 -16.86
C GLU A 231 -33.59 -5.30 -16.58
N ARG A 232 -33.57 -5.76 -15.32
CA ARG A 232 -34.25 -6.99 -14.89
C ARG A 232 -35.78 -6.88 -15.06
N MET A 233 -36.38 -5.77 -14.67
CA MET A 233 -37.82 -5.55 -14.82
C MET A 233 -38.24 -5.52 -16.31
N GLN A 234 -37.51 -4.76 -17.13
CA GLN A 234 -37.76 -4.72 -18.58
C GLN A 234 -37.61 -6.09 -19.25
N SER A 235 -36.63 -6.89 -18.82
CA SER A 235 -36.44 -8.24 -19.36
C SER A 235 -37.60 -9.16 -18.98
N ARG A 236 -38.10 -9.09 -17.74
CA ARG A 236 -39.29 -9.83 -17.29
C ARG A 236 -40.55 -9.42 -18.06
N ASP A 237 -40.75 -8.13 -18.29
CA ASP A 237 -41.92 -7.64 -19.02
C ASP A 237 -41.90 -8.06 -20.49
N LYS A 238 -40.73 -8.02 -21.14
CA LYS A 238 -40.53 -8.55 -22.51
C LYS A 238 -40.78 -10.05 -22.60
N GLN A 239 -40.43 -10.81 -21.57
CA GLN A 239 -40.70 -12.25 -21.55
C GLN A 239 -42.20 -12.53 -21.43
N LYS A 240 -42.89 -11.85 -20.51
CA LYS A 240 -44.36 -11.96 -20.35
C LYS A 240 -45.14 -11.56 -21.60
N SER A 241 -44.69 -10.53 -22.33
CA SER A 241 -45.37 -10.11 -23.57
C SER A 241 -45.17 -11.11 -24.72
N ARG A 242 -44.02 -11.79 -24.77
CA ARG A 242 -43.78 -12.90 -25.72
C ARG A 242 -44.65 -14.12 -25.42
N GLU A 243 -44.79 -14.48 -24.14
CA GLU A 243 -45.64 -15.60 -23.71
C GLU A 243 -47.11 -15.36 -24.09
N ARG A 244 -47.67 -14.17 -23.80
CA ARG A 244 -49.05 -13.79 -24.17
C ARG A 244 -49.28 -13.69 -25.69
N GLY A 245 -48.26 -13.29 -26.44
CA GLY A 245 -48.32 -13.20 -27.91
C GLY A 245 -48.22 -14.56 -28.61
N GLY A 246 -47.65 -15.57 -27.95
CA GLY A 246 -47.64 -16.97 -28.40
C GLY A 246 -49.00 -17.64 -28.20
N GLU A 247 -49.59 -17.48 -27.00
CA GLU A 247 -50.90 -18.06 -26.67
C GLU A 247 -52.05 -17.56 -27.58
N SER A 248 -51.95 -16.34 -28.12
CA SER A 248 -52.98 -15.80 -29.03
C SER A 248 -52.81 -16.22 -30.50
N ARG A 249 -51.72 -16.91 -30.87
CA ARG A 249 -51.48 -17.40 -32.24
C ARG A 249 -51.83 -18.87 -32.44
N ASP A 250 -52.13 -19.58 -31.35
CA ASP A 250 -52.45 -21.01 -31.33
C ASP A 250 -53.96 -21.29 -31.16
N LEU A 251 -54.82 -20.28 -31.37
CA LEU A 251 -56.30 -20.37 -31.46
C LEU A 251 -56.76 -19.91 -32.85
#